data_AF-A0A7X7TWD2-F1
#
_entry.id   AF-A0A7X7TWD2-F1
#
_cell.length_a   1.000
_cell.length_b   1.000
_cell.length_c   1.000
_cell.angle_alpha   90.00
_cell.angle_beta   90.00
_cell.angle_gamma   90.00
#
_symmetry.space_group_name_H-M   'P 1'
#
loop_
_entity.id
_entity.type
_entity.pdbx_description
1 polymer ?
#
loop_
_entity_poly.entity_id
_entity_poly.type
_entity_poly.pdbx_seq_one_letter_code
_entity_poly.pdbx_strand_id
1 'polypeptide(L)'
;MNMMKIIIKMFFILLSILPYAHGYEYENELSKKLNSEYKKIISKTQSGKEFYKRYDLVSSRYPKILLRYSDNNWLGWYEPEKERIYLNTKYIMIFFGIKDYRDEKIIKVMALSEKVRKEFVRYSDSLFLHEMVHSLQYKAYKEARYKNEHELFIEFEYEAYFISDMYFYEKMENNKKLFYDIISNKYNDLYTSYSMGGVLNLIYDIDEYRDNIKKRYIDEKSGYVSLTDEEEKKKAILEEKKILSYAVGDIKSLEINQKDYELIKKQEENYKRFIDDFYKKYWSKTKKGFLKLIIEASYRARNYYLFFNSAYSIKKDNITDFDIEEKISVMEKDFKEEILSNRNRYTTEDIALMFKSFEKLLDLEKRNFPNELIEIRNDSYMDTAKKYSSLLSLEKSEIKKNEYRKDIEYFLSKITDGQ
;
A
#
# COMPACT_ATOMS: atom_id res chain seq x y z
N MET A 1 18.78 62.32 -10.28
CA MET A 1 17.84 61.27 -10.75
C MET A 1 18.51 59.94 -11.16
N ASN A 2 19.82 59.89 -11.45
CA ASN A 2 20.53 58.65 -11.82
C ASN A 2 20.97 57.77 -10.64
N MET A 3 21.25 58.35 -9.46
CA MET A 3 21.74 57.60 -8.31
C MET A 3 20.68 56.65 -7.71
N MET A 4 19.41 57.07 -7.71
CA MET A 4 18.28 56.27 -7.23
C MET A 4 17.98 55.06 -8.14
N LYS A 5 18.18 55.20 -9.46
CA LYS A 5 18.04 54.09 -10.42
C LYS A 5 19.16 53.05 -10.28
N ILE A 6 20.36 53.46 -9.89
CA ILE A 6 21.51 52.56 -9.65
C ILE A 6 21.29 51.77 -8.35
N ILE A 7 20.82 52.40 -7.28
CA ILE A 7 20.51 51.73 -6.01
C ILE A 7 19.38 50.70 -6.19
N ILE A 8 18.31 51.05 -6.93
CA ILE A 8 17.22 50.11 -7.24
C ILE A 8 17.72 48.93 -8.09
N LYS A 9 18.59 49.15 -9.08
CA LYS A 9 19.20 48.05 -9.87
C LYS A 9 20.11 47.16 -9.03
N MET A 10 20.92 47.72 -8.11
CA MET A 10 21.75 46.91 -7.19
C MET A 10 20.90 46.16 -6.17
N PHE A 11 19.78 46.73 -5.71
CA PHE A 11 18.85 46.06 -4.80
C PHE A 11 18.14 44.89 -5.48
N PHE A 12 17.75 45.02 -6.75
CA PHE A 12 17.20 43.91 -7.54
C PHE A 12 18.23 42.82 -7.85
N ILE A 13 19.51 43.19 -8.08
CA ILE A 13 20.59 42.21 -8.26
C ILE A 13 20.87 41.48 -6.94
N LEU A 14 20.89 42.16 -5.79
CA LEU A 14 21.01 41.52 -4.47
C LEU A 14 19.79 40.65 -4.12
N LEU A 15 18.57 41.03 -4.53
CA LEU A 15 17.36 40.21 -4.39
C LEU A 15 17.34 38.99 -5.32
N SER A 16 18.01 39.05 -6.48
CA SER A 16 18.25 37.87 -7.31
C SER A 16 19.41 36.98 -6.85
N ILE A 17 20.18 37.42 -5.85
CA ILE A 17 21.23 36.65 -5.16
C ILE A 17 20.74 36.18 -3.78
N LEU A 18 19.58 36.64 -3.31
CA LEU A 18 18.89 36.02 -2.18
C LEU A 18 18.51 34.59 -2.58
N PRO A 19 18.96 33.58 -1.85
CA PRO A 19 18.82 32.21 -2.27
C PRO A 19 17.37 31.76 -2.11
N TYR A 20 16.57 31.95 -3.15
CA TYR A 20 15.31 31.26 -3.28
C TYR A 20 15.59 29.75 -3.45
N ALA A 21 15.23 28.99 -2.41
CA ALA A 21 15.31 27.54 -2.26
C ALA A 21 16.70 26.92 -2.02
N HIS A 22 17.31 27.17 -0.84
CA HIS A 22 18.39 26.31 -0.34
C HIS A 22 17.87 24.88 -0.10
N GLY A 23 18.26 23.94 -0.97
CA GLY A 23 18.29 22.52 -0.59
C GLY A 23 19.27 22.32 0.55
N TYR A 24 19.03 21.34 1.43
CA TYR A 24 19.95 21.08 2.54
C TYR A 24 21.32 20.65 2.03
N GLU A 25 22.36 20.94 2.81
CA GLU A 25 23.70 20.37 2.59
C GLU A 25 23.57 18.83 2.50
N TYR A 26 24.26 18.21 1.52
CA TYR A 26 24.20 16.79 1.17
C TYR A 26 22.93 16.27 0.50
N GLU A 27 21.88 17.06 0.28
CA GLU A 27 20.61 16.57 -0.27
C GLU A 27 20.75 15.93 -1.67
N ASN A 28 21.47 16.60 -2.58
CA ASN A 28 21.68 16.09 -3.93
C ASN A 28 22.50 14.80 -3.94
N GLU A 29 23.50 14.73 -3.05
CA GLU A 29 24.35 13.54 -2.90
C GLU A 29 23.54 12.37 -2.35
N LEU A 30 22.77 12.61 -1.30
CA LEU A 30 21.88 11.61 -0.70
C LEU A 30 20.86 11.09 -1.72
N SER A 31 20.20 11.97 -2.47
CA SER A 31 19.24 11.55 -3.49
C SER A 31 19.87 10.62 -4.53
N LYS A 32 21.10 10.89 -4.98
CA LYS A 32 21.81 10.02 -5.94
C LYS A 32 22.11 8.66 -5.32
N LYS A 33 22.60 8.65 -4.08
CA LYS A 33 22.90 7.41 -3.32
C LYS A 33 21.65 6.57 -3.12
N LEU A 34 20.54 7.17 -2.66
CA LEU A 34 19.26 6.49 -2.46
C LEU A 34 18.72 5.91 -3.77
N ASN A 35 18.67 6.69 -4.87
CA ASN A 35 18.21 6.19 -6.17
C ASN A 35 19.02 4.97 -6.63
N SER A 36 20.36 5.01 -6.47
CA SER A 36 21.23 3.89 -6.84
C SER A 36 20.99 2.66 -5.96
N GLU A 37 20.87 2.83 -4.65
CA GLU A 37 20.68 1.74 -3.69
C GLU A 37 19.30 1.10 -3.80
N TYR A 38 18.24 1.89 -3.96
CA TYR A 38 16.89 1.38 -4.22
C TYR A 38 16.83 0.62 -5.55
N LYS A 39 17.38 1.18 -6.65
CA LYS A 39 17.43 0.46 -7.93
C LYS A 39 18.13 -0.88 -7.78
N LYS A 40 19.26 -0.91 -7.09
CA LYS A 40 20.02 -2.14 -6.85
C LYS A 40 19.24 -3.19 -6.06
N ILE A 41 18.49 -2.82 -5.02
CA ILE A 41 17.73 -3.79 -4.21
C ILE A 41 16.45 -4.24 -4.91
N ILE A 42 15.74 -3.32 -5.56
CA ILE A 42 14.48 -3.60 -6.25
C ILE A 42 14.73 -4.49 -7.48
N SER A 43 15.78 -4.23 -8.26
CA SER A 43 16.13 -5.05 -9.43
C SER A 43 16.58 -6.48 -9.11
N LYS A 44 16.58 -6.92 -7.84
CA LYS A 44 16.80 -8.33 -7.49
C LYS A 44 15.59 -9.21 -7.78
N THR A 45 14.40 -8.63 -7.82
CA THR A 45 13.15 -9.36 -8.05
C THR A 45 12.72 -9.25 -9.51
N GLN A 46 11.75 -10.06 -9.95
CA GLN A 46 11.28 -10.03 -11.34
C GLN A 46 10.41 -8.81 -11.59
N SER A 47 9.43 -8.56 -10.71
CA SER A 47 8.60 -7.35 -10.68
C SER A 47 9.44 -6.06 -10.74
N GLY A 48 10.52 -5.99 -9.95
CA GLY A 48 11.41 -4.82 -9.93
C GLY A 48 12.19 -4.62 -11.23
N LYS A 49 12.65 -5.70 -11.87
CA LYS A 49 13.31 -5.63 -13.19
C LYS A 49 12.35 -5.16 -14.27
N GLU A 50 11.14 -5.71 -14.29
CA GLU A 50 10.09 -5.33 -15.25
C GLU A 50 9.68 -3.87 -15.06
N PHE A 51 9.52 -3.43 -13.81
CA PHE A 51 9.26 -2.02 -13.49
C PHE A 51 10.34 -1.11 -14.07
N TYR A 52 11.62 -1.33 -13.77
CA TYR A 52 12.69 -0.45 -14.28
C TYR A 52 12.82 -0.52 -15.80
N LYS A 53 12.60 -1.68 -16.41
CA LYS A 53 12.55 -1.80 -17.88
C LYS A 53 11.46 -0.90 -18.46
N ARG A 54 10.26 -0.88 -17.86
CA ARG A 54 9.16 0.00 -18.29
C ARG A 54 9.45 1.48 -18.01
N TYR A 55 10.07 1.79 -16.87
CA TYR A 55 10.45 3.15 -16.52
C TYR A 55 11.47 3.74 -17.50
N ASP A 56 12.51 2.97 -17.82
CA ASP A 56 13.59 3.40 -18.69
C ASP A 56 13.13 3.59 -20.16
N LEU A 57 11.95 3.07 -20.55
CA LEU A 57 11.30 3.35 -21.84
C LEU A 57 10.64 4.73 -21.91
N VAL A 58 10.18 5.28 -20.77
CA VAL A 58 9.44 6.56 -20.74
C VAL A 58 10.29 7.71 -20.18
N SER A 59 11.32 7.43 -19.39
CA SER A 59 12.18 8.46 -18.82
C SER A 59 13.58 7.95 -18.54
N SER A 60 14.59 8.73 -18.95
CA SER A 60 15.99 8.52 -18.55
C SER A 60 16.35 9.19 -17.22
N ARG A 61 15.41 9.94 -16.62
CA ARG A 61 15.60 10.68 -15.36
C ARG A 61 14.71 10.11 -14.25
N TYR A 62 15.35 9.78 -13.13
CA TYR A 62 14.68 9.41 -11.89
C TYR A 62 14.30 10.65 -11.09
N PRO A 63 13.18 10.61 -10.35
CA PRO A 63 12.79 11.72 -9.48
C PRO A 63 13.85 11.95 -8.40
N LYS A 64 13.92 13.20 -7.93
CA LYS A 64 14.78 13.54 -6.79
C LYS A 64 14.14 13.01 -5.52
N ILE A 65 14.92 12.32 -4.68
CA ILE A 65 14.47 11.79 -3.39
C ILE A 65 14.84 12.80 -2.31
N LEU A 66 13.83 13.28 -1.58
CA LEU A 66 13.97 14.28 -0.54
C LEU A 66 13.48 13.73 0.80
N LEU A 67 14.17 14.09 1.88
CA LEU A 67 13.70 13.81 3.24
C LEU A 67 13.09 15.09 3.79
N ARG A 68 11.80 15.04 4.16
CA ARG A 68 11.08 16.20 4.70
C ARG A 68 10.14 15.80 5.81
N TYR A 69 10.01 16.65 6.81
CA TYR A 69 8.99 16.50 7.84
C TYR A 69 7.61 16.81 7.26
N SER A 70 6.63 15.98 7.63
CA SER A 70 5.21 16.28 7.42
C SER A 70 4.40 15.70 8.57
N ASP A 71 3.44 16.47 9.08
CA ASP A 71 2.48 16.01 10.09
C ASP A 71 1.48 14.98 9.53
N ASN A 72 1.37 14.90 8.20
CA ASN A 72 0.52 13.92 7.53
C ASN A 72 0.92 12.49 7.90
N ASN A 73 -0.06 11.59 7.85
CA ASN A 73 0.14 10.18 8.18
C ASN A 73 0.80 9.36 7.05
N TRP A 74 1.40 10.01 6.06
CA TRP A 74 2.01 9.35 4.90
C TRP A 74 3.50 9.09 5.17
N LEU A 75 3.92 7.84 4.92
CA LEU A 75 5.32 7.43 5.04
C LEU A 75 6.20 8.07 3.95
N GLY A 76 5.61 8.30 2.78
CA GLY A 76 6.20 9.02 1.67
C GLY A 76 5.10 9.47 0.70
N TRP A 77 5.47 10.32 -0.26
CA TRP A 77 4.58 10.72 -1.36
C TRP A 77 5.39 11.22 -2.55
N TYR A 78 4.85 11.04 -3.75
CA TYR A 78 5.34 11.64 -4.98
C TYR A 78 4.68 13.00 -5.23
N GLU A 79 5.48 14.03 -5.53
CA GLU A 79 5.04 15.34 -6.00
C GLU A 79 5.29 15.44 -7.51
N PRO A 80 4.24 15.35 -8.34
CA PRO A 80 4.38 15.22 -9.78
C PRO A 80 5.04 16.42 -10.46
N GLU A 81 4.56 17.63 -10.16
CA GLU A 81 5.03 18.87 -10.81
C GLU A 81 6.49 19.20 -10.51
N LYS A 82 7.02 18.75 -9.38
CA LYS A 82 8.43 18.93 -9.02
C LYS A 82 9.29 17.70 -9.31
N GLU A 83 8.68 16.61 -9.76
CA GLU A 83 9.30 15.29 -9.97
C GLU A 83 10.13 14.85 -8.77
N ARG A 84 9.50 14.86 -7.59
CA ARG A 84 10.16 14.56 -6.31
C ARG A 84 9.43 13.46 -5.57
N ILE A 85 10.18 12.55 -4.97
CA ILE A 85 9.67 11.62 -3.97
C ILE A 85 10.12 12.16 -2.61
N TYR A 86 9.17 12.39 -1.72
CA TYR A 86 9.42 12.76 -0.34
C TYR A 86 9.28 11.54 0.56
N LEU A 87 10.27 11.32 1.41
CA LEU A 87 10.21 10.33 2.49
C LEU A 87 10.07 11.10 3.80
N ASN A 88 9.03 10.78 4.55
CA ASN A 88 8.63 11.58 5.71
C ASN A 88 9.59 11.34 6.88
N THR A 89 10.32 12.38 7.30
CA THR A 89 11.34 12.29 8.36
C THR A 89 10.74 11.94 9.72
N LYS A 90 9.47 12.25 9.97
CA LYS A 90 8.71 11.78 11.14
C LYS A 90 8.82 10.26 11.31
N TYR A 91 8.59 9.52 10.22
CA TYR A 91 8.62 8.06 10.23
C TYR A 91 10.03 7.49 10.16
N ILE A 92 10.97 8.19 9.53
CA ILE A 92 12.39 7.83 9.60
C ILE A 92 12.89 7.90 11.05
N MET A 93 12.47 8.93 11.80
CA MET A 93 12.80 9.05 13.21
C MET A 93 12.22 7.90 14.05
N ILE A 94 10.96 7.54 13.82
CA ILE A 94 10.31 6.39 14.47
C ILE A 94 11.06 5.09 14.15
N PHE A 95 11.40 4.86 12.88
CA PHE A 95 12.12 3.67 12.42
C PHE A 95 13.49 3.50 13.10
N PHE A 96 14.25 4.60 13.26
CA PHE A 96 15.54 4.56 13.93
C PHE A 96 15.48 4.74 15.45
N GLY A 97 14.29 4.94 16.03
CA GLY A 97 14.14 5.21 17.46
C GLY A 97 14.81 6.51 17.93
N ILE A 98 14.92 7.50 17.05
CA ILE A 98 15.53 8.81 17.34
C ILE A 98 14.46 9.88 17.57
N LYS A 99 14.77 10.91 18.35
CA LYS A 99 13.86 12.04 18.66
C LYS A 99 14.53 13.37 18.32
N ASP A 100 13.71 14.36 17.96
CA ASP A 100 14.09 15.77 17.82
C ASP A 100 15.18 16.05 16.75
N TYR A 101 15.31 15.17 15.76
CA TYR A 101 16.22 15.42 14.63
C TYR A 101 15.52 16.25 13.57
N ARG A 102 16.09 17.41 13.24
CA ARG A 102 15.69 18.20 12.07
C ARG A 102 16.04 17.47 10.78
N ASP A 103 15.29 17.74 9.70
CA ASP A 103 15.52 17.16 8.36
C ASP A 103 16.99 17.22 7.92
N GLU A 104 17.62 18.39 8.07
CA GLU A 104 19.04 18.63 7.76
C GLU A 104 19.97 17.59 8.42
N LYS A 105 19.73 17.28 9.70
CA LYS A 105 20.56 16.34 10.47
C LYS A 105 20.37 14.92 9.96
N ILE A 106 19.13 14.52 9.67
CA ILE A 106 18.80 13.20 9.11
C ILE A 106 19.44 13.04 7.74
N ILE A 107 19.32 14.06 6.88
CA ILE A 107 19.94 14.09 5.54
C ILE A 107 21.45 13.93 5.64
N LYS A 108 22.11 14.71 6.50
CA LYS A 108 23.56 14.62 6.72
C LYS A 108 23.98 13.23 7.19
N VAL A 109 23.29 12.66 8.19
CA VAL A 109 23.60 11.31 8.71
C VAL A 109 23.43 10.26 7.63
N MET A 110 22.32 10.27 6.88
CA MET A 110 22.06 9.29 5.82
C MET A 110 23.00 9.47 4.62
N ALA A 111 23.44 10.69 4.33
CA ALA A 111 24.40 10.94 3.25
C ALA A 111 25.79 10.37 3.60
N LEU A 112 26.25 10.62 4.83
CA LEU A 112 27.59 10.27 5.29
C LEU A 112 27.71 8.81 5.78
N SER A 113 26.64 8.23 6.35
CA SER A 113 26.66 6.87 6.90
C SER A 113 26.00 5.88 5.93
N GLU A 114 26.84 5.12 5.22
CA GLU A 114 26.37 4.03 4.35
C GLU A 114 25.59 2.96 5.12
N LYS A 115 26.01 2.62 6.35
CA LYS A 115 25.33 1.63 7.18
C LYS A 115 23.89 2.05 7.48
N VAL A 116 23.69 3.28 7.95
CA VAL A 116 22.35 3.81 8.28
C VAL A 116 21.48 3.88 7.03
N ARG A 117 22.03 4.39 5.92
CA ARG A 117 21.29 4.52 4.68
C ARG A 117 20.86 3.17 4.11
N LYS A 118 21.75 2.18 4.06
CA LYS A 118 21.43 0.83 3.59
C LYS A 118 20.41 0.13 4.47
N GLU A 119 20.49 0.33 5.78
CA GLU A 119 19.50 -0.21 6.71
C GLU A 119 18.12 0.36 6.39
N PHE A 120 17.98 1.67 6.23
CA PHE A 120 16.73 2.30 5.85
C PHE A 120 16.21 1.83 4.47
N VAL A 121 17.07 1.79 3.46
CA VAL A 121 16.72 1.37 2.09
C VAL A 121 16.17 -0.06 2.08
N ARG A 122 16.71 -0.95 2.92
CA ARG A 122 16.29 -2.35 3.01
C ARG A 122 14.83 -2.54 3.40
N TYR A 123 14.23 -1.60 4.13
CA TYR A 123 12.87 -1.74 4.64
C TYR A 123 11.87 -0.78 3.99
N SER A 124 12.34 0.34 3.45
CA SER A 124 11.51 1.34 2.76
C SER A 124 11.41 1.15 1.24
N ASP A 125 12.02 0.10 0.68
CA ASP A 125 12.07 -0.19 -0.76
C ASP A 125 10.69 -0.38 -1.41
N SER A 126 9.75 -1.08 -0.76
CA SER A 126 8.39 -1.25 -1.28
C SER A 126 7.61 0.06 -1.33
N LEU A 127 7.75 0.91 -0.30
CA LEU A 127 7.18 2.26 -0.30
C LEU A 127 7.81 3.11 -1.42
N PHE A 128 9.14 3.08 -1.55
CA PHE A 128 9.81 3.82 -2.62
C PHE A 128 9.34 3.34 -4.00
N LEU A 129 9.17 2.03 -4.20
CA LEU A 129 8.66 1.48 -5.45
C LEU A 129 7.24 1.97 -5.75
N HIS A 130 6.36 2.03 -4.74
CA HIS A 130 5.02 2.58 -4.87
C HIS A 130 5.05 4.02 -5.43
N GLU A 131 5.84 4.90 -4.82
CA GLU A 131 5.98 6.29 -5.28
C GLU A 131 6.66 6.39 -6.66
N MET A 132 7.58 5.47 -6.96
CA MET A 132 8.20 5.35 -8.27
C MET A 132 7.20 4.94 -9.36
N VAL A 133 6.17 4.16 -9.04
CA VAL A 133 5.06 3.87 -9.96
C VAL A 133 4.25 5.13 -10.25
N HIS A 134 4.01 5.99 -9.25
CA HIS A 134 3.38 7.28 -9.51
C HIS A 134 4.22 8.19 -10.41
N SER A 135 5.55 8.15 -10.27
CA SER A 135 6.47 8.84 -11.18
C SER A 135 6.41 8.25 -12.60
N LEU A 136 6.35 6.92 -12.73
CA LEU A 136 6.15 6.25 -14.03
C LEU A 136 4.87 6.72 -14.71
N GLN A 137 3.76 6.67 -13.98
CA GLN A 137 2.43 7.09 -14.45
C GLN A 137 2.44 8.56 -14.85
N TYR A 138 3.09 9.43 -14.07
CA TYR A 138 3.24 10.84 -14.45
C TYR A 138 3.96 10.98 -15.79
N LYS A 139 5.10 10.31 -15.96
CA LYS A 139 5.86 10.37 -17.21
C LYS A 139 5.11 9.81 -18.41
N ALA A 140 4.34 8.74 -18.21
CA ALA A 140 3.57 8.12 -19.27
C ALA A 140 2.28 8.89 -19.63
N TYR A 141 1.67 9.58 -18.66
CA TYR A 141 0.28 10.04 -18.75
C TYR A 141 0.04 11.50 -18.35
N LYS A 142 1.09 12.30 -18.15
CA LYS A 142 1.03 13.71 -17.68
C LYS A 142 -0.08 14.52 -18.34
N GLU A 143 -0.19 14.45 -19.66
CA GLU A 143 -1.11 15.29 -20.43
C GLU A 143 -2.60 15.02 -20.17
N ALA A 144 -2.98 13.84 -19.66
CA ALA A 144 -4.38 13.58 -19.31
C ALA A 144 -4.61 13.51 -17.82
N ARG A 145 -3.61 13.05 -17.05
CA ARG A 145 -3.73 12.85 -15.61
C ARG A 145 -3.98 14.15 -14.83
N TYR A 146 -3.64 15.31 -15.37
CA TYR A 146 -3.74 16.60 -14.67
C TYR A 146 -4.53 17.66 -15.44
N LYS A 147 -5.37 17.25 -16.40
CA LYS A 147 -6.23 18.21 -17.13
C LYS A 147 -7.31 18.82 -16.25
N ASN A 148 -7.79 18.08 -15.26
CA ASN A 148 -8.64 18.59 -14.21
C ASN A 148 -7.73 18.81 -13.00
N GLU A 149 -7.42 20.05 -12.65
CA GLU A 149 -6.43 20.44 -11.61
C GLU A 149 -6.73 19.90 -10.19
N HIS A 150 -7.79 19.11 -10.03
CA HIS A 150 -8.33 18.61 -8.77
C HIS A 150 -8.64 17.10 -8.74
N GLU A 151 -8.36 16.34 -9.81
CA GLU A 151 -8.78 14.93 -9.89
C GLU A 151 -7.60 13.98 -10.19
N LEU A 152 -7.40 12.98 -9.33
CA LEU A 152 -6.47 11.87 -9.51
C LEU A 152 -7.24 10.58 -9.83
N PHE A 153 -6.71 9.74 -10.72
CA PHE A 153 -7.38 8.48 -11.07
C PHE A 153 -7.10 7.37 -10.05
N ILE A 154 -8.14 6.73 -9.54
CA ILE A 154 -8.02 5.63 -8.56
C ILE A 154 -7.30 4.41 -9.15
N GLU A 155 -7.44 4.18 -10.45
CA GLU A 155 -6.77 3.11 -11.19
C GLU A 155 -5.25 3.18 -11.09
N PHE A 156 -4.71 4.38 -10.93
CA PHE A 156 -3.27 4.58 -10.74
C PHE A 156 -2.80 4.21 -9.32
N GLU A 157 -3.66 4.34 -8.30
CA GLU A 157 -3.36 3.80 -6.97
C GLU A 157 -3.38 2.26 -7.02
N TYR A 158 -4.37 1.65 -7.68
CA TYR A 158 -4.42 0.18 -7.82
C TYR A 158 -3.14 -0.35 -8.47
N GLU A 159 -2.69 0.24 -9.58
CA GLU A 159 -1.44 -0.15 -10.22
C GLU A 159 -0.23 0.02 -9.29
N ALA A 160 -0.14 1.12 -8.55
CA ALA A 160 0.96 1.36 -7.62
C ALA A 160 1.01 0.32 -6.50
N TYR A 161 -0.12 0.03 -5.86
CA TYR A 161 -0.24 -0.99 -4.82
C TYR A 161 0.07 -2.39 -5.36
N PHE A 162 -0.52 -2.77 -6.50
CA PHE A 162 -0.32 -4.11 -7.07
C PHE A 162 1.15 -4.37 -7.38
N ILE A 163 1.87 -3.40 -7.97
CA ILE A 163 3.29 -3.53 -8.26
C ILE A 163 4.12 -3.58 -6.97
N SER A 164 3.86 -2.69 -6.00
CA SER A 164 4.63 -2.64 -4.75
C SER A 164 4.44 -3.88 -3.88
N ASP A 165 3.23 -4.45 -3.85
CA ASP A 165 2.90 -5.62 -3.04
C ASP A 165 3.42 -6.91 -3.69
N MET A 166 3.33 -7.03 -5.01
CA MET A 166 4.01 -8.11 -5.74
C MET A 166 5.52 -8.10 -5.50
N TYR A 167 6.13 -6.92 -5.55
CA TYR A 167 7.53 -6.74 -5.23
C TYR A 167 7.84 -7.19 -3.80
N PHE A 168 7.02 -6.79 -2.82
CA PHE A 168 7.20 -7.18 -1.42
C PHE A 168 7.09 -8.70 -1.24
N TYR A 169 6.14 -9.36 -1.91
CA TYR A 169 6.07 -10.82 -1.95
C TYR A 169 7.37 -11.44 -2.46
N GLU A 170 7.85 -11.05 -3.65
CA GLU A 170 9.06 -11.62 -4.24
C GLU A 170 10.30 -11.34 -3.36
N LYS A 171 10.34 -10.20 -2.68
CA LYS A 171 11.36 -9.86 -1.69
C LYS A 171 11.33 -10.82 -0.49
N MET A 172 10.15 -11.12 0.04
CA MET A 172 9.97 -12.06 1.16
C MET A 172 10.27 -13.51 0.74
N GLU A 173 9.89 -13.90 -0.47
CA GLU A 173 10.22 -15.21 -1.04
C GLU A 173 11.74 -15.40 -1.16
N ASN A 174 12.46 -14.37 -1.62
CA ASN A 174 13.92 -14.37 -1.70
C ASN A 174 14.62 -14.24 -0.33
N ASN A 175 13.90 -13.81 0.72
CA ASN A 175 14.42 -13.65 2.07
C ASN A 175 13.51 -14.30 3.11
N LYS A 176 13.37 -15.63 3.00
CA LYS A 176 12.51 -16.43 3.89
C LYS A 176 12.84 -16.27 5.37
N LYS A 177 14.11 -15.98 5.72
CA LYS A 177 14.50 -15.72 7.11
C LYS A 177 13.84 -14.46 7.64
N LEU A 178 13.94 -13.34 6.91
CA LEU A 178 13.28 -12.09 7.30
C LEU A 178 11.76 -12.28 7.40
N PHE A 179 11.17 -12.97 6.42
CA PHE A 179 9.74 -13.27 6.44
C PHE A 179 9.32 -14.08 7.69
N TYR A 180 10.09 -15.11 8.04
CA TYR A 180 9.88 -15.88 9.27
C TYR A 180 10.07 -15.04 10.54
N ASP A 181 11.09 -14.18 10.59
CA ASP A 181 11.33 -13.29 11.72
C ASP A 181 10.15 -12.31 11.92
N ILE A 182 9.52 -11.85 10.84
CA ILE A 182 8.30 -11.02 10.91
C ILE A 182 7.11 -11.84 11.45
N ILE A 183 6.82 -13.00 10.84
CA ILE A 183 5.67 -13.84 11.23
C ILE A 183 5.78 -14.37 12.66
N SER A 184 7.01 -14.62 13.13
CA SER A 184 7.29 -15.05 14.51
C SER A 184 7.42 -13.89 15.51
N ASN A 185 7.09 -12.66 15.09
CA ASN A 185 7.16 -11.44 15.90
C ASN A 185 8.56 -11.17 16.51
N LYS A 186 9.62 -11.67 15.85
CA LYS A 186 11.03 -11.41 16.21
C LYS A 186 11.56 -10.13 15.58
N TYR A 187 10.88 -9.64 14.55
CA TYR A 187 11.22 -8.41 13.86
C TYR A 187 9.95 -7.66 13.48
N ASN A 188 9.88 -6.37 13.80
CA ASN A 188 8.76 -5.51 13.44
C ASN A 188 9.25 -4.07 13.26
N ASP A 189 9.01 -3.50 12.09
CA ASP A 189 9.25 -2.08 11.79
C ASP A 189 8.10 -1.54 10.94
N LEU A 190 7.82 -0.25 11.08
CA LEU A 190 6.64 0.37 10.48
C LEU A 190 6.54 0.22 8.94
N TYR A 191 7.67 0.19 8.21
CA TYR A 191 7.65 0.08 6.75
C TYR A 191 7.33 -1.35 6.34
N THR A 192 7.96 -2.32 7.02
CA THR A 192 7.65 -3.74 6.81
C THR A 192 6.23 -4.08 7.25
N SER A 193 5.74 -3.55 8.37
CA SER A 193 4.34 -3.76 8.80
C SER A 193 3.36 -3.21 7.77
N TYR A 194 3.63 -2.01 7.23
CA TYR A 194 2.80 -1.39 6.22
C TYR A 194 2.70 -2.25 4.96
N SER A 195 3.84 -2.70 4.42
CA SER A 195 3.87 -3.55 3.24
C SER A 195 3.31 -4.96 3.50
N MET A 196 3.51 -5.52 4.69
CA MET A 196 2.93 -6.80 5.09
C MET A 196 1.39 -6.74 5.11
N GLY A 197 0.82 -5.67 5.68
CA GLY A 197 -0.62 -5.48 5.71
C GLY A 197 -1.23 -5.37 4.30
N GLY A 198 -0.59 -4.59 3.41
CA GLY A 198 -1.02 -4.46 2.01
C GLY A 198 -1.03 -5.81 1.28
N VAL A 199 0.08 -6.54 1.33
CA VAL A 199 0.20 -7.82 0.63
C VAL A 199 -0.72 -8.90 1.19
N LEU A 200 -0.96 -8.96 2.51
CA LEU A 200 -1.88 -9.94 3.10
C LEU A 200 -3.33 -9.68 2.67
N ASN A 201 -3.76 -8.41 2.69
CA ASN A 201 -5.09 -8.03 2.21
C ASN A 201 -5.27 -8.38 0.73
N LEU A 202 -4.26 -8.05 -0.09
CA LEU A 202 -4.26 -8.42 -1.51
C LEU A 202 -4.50 -9.93 -1.69
N ILE A 203 -3.77 -10.77 -0.94
CA ILE A 203 -3.78 -12.23 -1.09
C ILE A 203 -5.06 -12.90 -0.62
N TYR A 204 -5.64 -12.42 0.48
CA TYR A 204 -6.83 -13.02 1.06
C TYR A 204 -8.09 -12.65 0.28
N ASP A 205 -8.24 -11.39 -0.13
CA ASP A 205 -9.40 -10.92 -0.88
C ASP A 205 -9.04 -9.69 -1.73
N ILE A 206 -8.84 -9.92 -3.03
CA ILE A 206 -8.44 -8.85 -3.96
C ILE A 206 -9.55 -7.83 -4.20
N ASP A 207 -10.82 -8.23 -4.07
CA ASP A 207 -11.95 -7.33 -4.28
C ASP A 207 -12.11 -6.41 -3.06
N GLU A 208 -12.06 -6.97 -1.86
CA GLU A 208 -12.00 -6.17 -0.63
C GLU A 208 -10.76 -5.28 -0.59
N TYR A 209 -9.62 -5.76 -1.11
CA TYR A 209 -8.40 -4.96 -1.20
C TYR A 209 -8.58 -3.72 -2.09
N ARG A 210 -9.17 -3.88 -3.29
CA ARG A 210 -9.47 -2.77 -4.19
C ARG A 210 -10.50 -1.82 -3.58
N ASP A 211 -11.54 -2.34 -2.95
CA ASP A 211 -12.55 -1.52 -2.29
C ASP A 211 -11.96 -0.70 -1.13
N ASN A 212 -11.02 -1.26 -0.37
CA ASN A 212 -10.32 -0.53 0.69
C ASN A 212 -9.43 0.59 0.14
N ILE A 213 -8.74 0.36 -0.98
CA ILE A 213 -8.02 1.43 -1.68
C ILE A 213 -9.03 2.49 -2.16
N LYS A 214 -10.13 2.10 -2.81
CA LYS A 214 -11.18 3.02 -3.26
C LYS A 214 -11.68 3.92 -2.14
N LYS A 215 -12.10 3.34 -1.02
CA LYS A 215 -12.60 4.10 0.16
C LYS A 215 -11.57 5.08 0.70
N ARG A 216 -10.31 4.66 0.83
CA ARG A 216 -9.22 5.52 1.32
C ARG A 216 -9.04 6.78 0.47
N TYR A 217 -9.12 6.64 -0.85
CA TYR A 217 -8.74 7.73 -1.76
C TYR A 217 -9.93 8.55 -2.24
N ILE A 218 -11.08 7.91 -2.48
CA ILE A 218 -12.31 8.60 -2.90
C ILE A 218 -13.02 9.21 -1.68
N ASP A 219 -13.27 8.41 -0.64
CA ASP A 219 -14.17 8.82 0.45
C ASP A 219 -13.43 9.61 1.55
N GLU A 220 -12.20 9.21 1.91
CA GLU A 220 -11.46 9.84 3.03
C GLU A 220 -10.55 11.00 2.60
N LYS A 221 -9.82 10.87 1.48
CA LYS A 221 -8.90 11.92 1.01
C LYS A 221 -9.57 12.98 0.15
N SER A 222 -10.65 12.64 -0.57
CA SER A 222 -11.32 13.44 -1.60
C SER A 222 -10.38 13.82 -2.78
N GLY A 223 -10.95 14.06 -3.97
CA GLY A 223 -10.18 14.43 -5.17
C GLY A 223 -9.69 13.25 -6.03
N TYR A 224 -10.23 12.05 -5.82
CA TYR A 224 -10.02 10.91 -6.71
C TYR A 224 -11.29 10.55 -7.49
N VAL A 225 -11.13 10.18 -8.75
CA VAL A 225 -12.20 9.76 -9.68
C VAL A 225 -11.82 8.46 -10.41
N SER A 226 -12.78 7.80 -11.03
CA SER A 226 -12.51 6.64 -11.90
C SER A 226 -12.22 7.07 -13.34
N LEU A 227 -11.25 6.40 -13.98
CA LEU A 227 -11.00 6.51 -15.42
C LEU A 227 -12.24 6.19 -16.26
N THR A 228 -13.02 5.19 -15.87
CA THR A 228 -14.24 4.79 -16.60
C THR A 228 -15.30 5.88 -16.53
N ASP A 229 -15.55 6.44 -15.33
CA ASP A 229 -16.51 7.52 -15.14
C ASP A 229 -16.09 8.78 -15.93
N GLU A 230 -14.79 9.12 -15.93
CA GLU A 230 -14.29 10.25 -16.71
C GLU A 230 -14.31 9.99 -18.23
N GLU A 231 -14.10 8.75 -18.69
CA GLU A 231 -14.28 8.38 -20.11
C GLU A 231 -15.73 8.63 -20.55
N GLU A 232 -16.70 8.14 -19.78
CA GLU A 232 -18.13 8.33 -20.06
C GLU A 232 -18.53 9.81 -20.08
N LYS A 233 -18.06 10.58 -19.10
CA LYS A 233 -18.27 12.03 -19.03
C LYS A 233 -17.66 12.77 -20.22
N LYS A 234 -16.43 12.46 -20.60
CA LYS A 234 -15.77 13.09 -21.77
C LYS A 234 -16.46 12.72 -23.08
N LYS A 235 -16.95 11.48 -23.21
CA LYS A 235 -17.76 11.04 -24.35
C LYS A 235 -19.06 11.83 -24.44
N ALA A 236 -19.76 12.02 -23.32
CA ALA A 236 -20.99 12.81 -23.29
C ALA A 236 -20.74 14.28 -23.68
N ILE A 237 -19.69 14.91 -23.14
CA ILE A 237 -19.27 16.27 -23.51
C ILE A 237 -18.95 16.36 -25.00
N LEU A 238 -18.23 15.37 -25.55
CA LEU A 238 -17.89 15.33 -26.97
C LEU A 238 -19.13 15.31 -27.87
N GLU A 239 -20.12 14.48 -27.55
CA GLU A 239 -21.39 14.42 -28.30
C GLU A 239 -22.19 15.73 -28.18
N GLU A 240 -22.23 16.35 -27.00
CA GLU A 240 -22.86 17.67 -26.82
C GLU A 240 -22.15 18.75 -27.66
N LYS A 241 -20.82 18.79 -27.60
CA LYS A 241 -20.02 19.77 -28.36
C LYS A 241 -20.11 19.54 -29.86
N LYS A 242 -20.31 18.30 -30.30
CA LYS A 242 -20.58 17.98 -31.70
C LYS A 242 -21.86 18.66 -32.17
N ILE A 243 -22.96 18.51 -31.42
CA ILE A 243 -24.24 19.19 -31.70
C ILE A 243 -24.07 20.71 -31.73
N LEU A 244 -23.40 21.28 -30.71
CA LEU A 244 -23.17 22.72 -30.63
C LEU A 244 -22.27 23.25 -31.75
N SER A 245 -21.21 22.52 -32.11
CA SER A 245 -20.29 22.92 -33.18
C SER A 245 -20.98 23.01 -34.55
N TYR A 246 -21.94 22.12 -34.83
CA TYR A 246 -22.77 22.21 -36.03
C TYR A 246 -23.72 23.41 -35.99
N ALA A 247 -24.18 23.82 -34.80
CA ALA A 247 -25.09 24.95 -34.63
C ALA A 247 -24.40 26.33 -34.66
N VAL A 248 -23.20 26.46 -34.07
CA VAL A 248 -22.51 27.76 -33.90
C VAL A 248 -21.16 27.87 -34.62
N GLY A 249 -20.72 26.82 -35.33
CA GLY A 249 -19.48 26.83 -36.11
C GLY A 249 -18.18 26.69 -35.28
N ASP A 250 -18.27 26.33 -34.00
CA ASP A 250 -17.09 26.20 -33.11
C ASP A 250 -16.40 24.83 -33.25
N ILE A 251 -15.73 24.64 -34.40
CA ILE A 251 -14.97 23.42 -34.72
C ILE A 251 -13.75 23.25 -33.80
N LYS A 252 -13.15 24.34 -33.34
CA LYS A 252 -11.94 24.30 -32.49
C LYS A 252 -12.23 23.67 -31.12
N SER A 253 -13.35 24.04 -30.49
CA SER A 253 -13.76 23.39 -29.24
C SER A 253 -14.02 21.90 -29.44
N LEU A 254 -14.63 21.50 -30.55
CA LEU A 254 -14.86 20.08 -30.86
C LEU A 254 -13.53 19.30 -30.97
N GLU A 255 -12.54 19.84 -31.68
CA GLU A 255 -11.22 19.20 -31.83
C GLU A 255 -10.48 19.04 -30.50
N ILE A 256 -10.59 20.01 -29.60
CA ILE A 256 -10.00 19.92 -28.25
C ILE A 256 -10.68 18.80 -27.46
N ASN A 257 -12.01 18.76 -27.44
CA ASN A 257 -12.75 17.72 -26.71
C ASN A 257 -12.51 16.31 -27.30
N GLN A 258 -12.35 16.19 -28.62
CA GLN A 258 -11.99 14.92 -29.26
C GLN A 258 -10.61 14.44 -28.79
N LYS A 259 -9.60 15.32 -28.77
CA LYS A 259 -8.26 14.98 -28.29
C LYS A 259 -8.26 14.58 -26.81
N ASP A 260 -9.06 15.26 -26.00
CA ASP A 260 -9.21 14.93 -24.58
C ASP A 260 -9.83 13.54 -24.39
N TYR A 261 -10.89 13.23 -25.12
CA TYR A 261 -11.55 11.93 -25.07
C TYR A 261 -10.63 10.79 -25.53
N GLU A 262 -9.96 10.93 -26.67
CA GLU A 262 -9.03 9.90 -27.18
C GLU A 262 -7.89 9.62 -26.19
N LEU A 263 -7.44 10.65 -25.47
CA LEU A 263 -6.37 10.52 -24.50
C LEU A 263 -6.82 9.74 -23.25
N ILE A 264 -8.02 10.03 -22.71
CA ILE A 264 -8.60 9.27 -21.57
C ILE A 264 -8.89 7.83 -21.98
N LYS A 265 -9.50 7.62 -23.15
CA LYS A 265 -9.77 6.28 -23.68
C LYS A 265 -8.50 5.44 -23.80
N LYS A 266 -7.41 6.02 -24.33
CA LYS A 266 -6.11 5.33 -24.40
C LYS A 266 -5.57 4.93 -23.02
N GLN A 267 -5.80 5.74 -21.98
CA GLN A 267 -5.37 5.41 -20.61
C GLN A 267 -6.19 4.30 -20.00
N GLU A 268 -7.50 4.35 -20.21
CA GLU A 268 -8.43 3.31 -19.83
C GLU A 268 -8.04 1.96 -20.46
N GLU A 269 -7.78 1.94 -21.77
CA GLU A 269 -7.28 0.76 -22.48
C GLU A 269 -5.91 0.28 -21.97
N ASN A 270 -5.00 1.19 -21.60
CA ASN A 270 -3.72 0.82 -20.99
C ASN A 270 -3.89 0.17 -19.62
N TYR A 271 -4.76 0.74 -18.78
CA TYR A 271 -5.04 0.22 -17.46
C TYR A 271 -5.75 -1.14 -17.54
N LYS A 272 -6.76 -1.29 -18.40
CA LYS A 272 -7.37 -2.59 -18.70
C LYS A 272 -6.33 -3.64 -19.09
N ARG A 273 -5.40 -3.30 -19.99
CA ARG A 273 -4.32 -4.21 -20.38
C ARG A 273 -3.40 -4.57 -19.22
N PHE A 274 -3.04 -3.60 -18.37
CA PHE A 274 -2.24 -3.86 -17.17
C PHE A 274 -2.95 -4.82 -16.23
N ILE A 275 -4.24 -4.60 -15.95
CA ILE A 275 -5.04 -5.45 -15.06
C ILE A 275 -5.19 -6.86 -15.64
N ASP A 276 -5.51 -6.97 -16.92
CA ASP A 276 -5.57 -8.23 -17.63
C ASP A 276 -4.25 -9.01 -17.52
N ASP A 277 -3.12 -8.34 -17.76
CA ASP A 277 -1.80 -8.92 -17.63
C ASP A 277 -1.50 -9.33 -16.17
N PHE A 278 -1.84 -8.48 -15.20
CA PHE A 278 -1.71 -8.77 -13.78
C PHE A 278 -2.43 -10.07 -13.41
N TYR A 279 -3.71 -10.18 -13.75
CA TYR A 279 -4.51 -11.36 -13.42
C TYR A 279 -4.06 -12.61 -14.17
N LYS A 280 -3.82 -12.50 -15.50
CA LYS A 280 -3.47 -13.65 -16.34
C LYS A 280 -2.07 -14.18 -16.06
N LYS A 281 -1.08 -13.30 -15.88
CA LYS A 281 0.34 -13.69 -15.80
C LYS A 281 0.83 -13.88 -14.36
N TYR A 282 0.34 -13.07 -13.43
CA TYR A 282 0.98 -12.95 -12.12
C TYR A 282 0.07 -13.43 -10.97
N TRP A 283 -1.19 -12.99 -10.92
CA TRP A 283 -2.05 -13.15 -9.75
C TRP A 283 -2.17 -14.59 -9.26
N SER A 284 -2.59 -15.54 -10.12
CA SER A 284 -2.82 -16.93 -9.70
C SER A 284 -1.55 -17.58 -9.16
N LYS A 285 -0.40 -17.35 -9.82
CA LYS A 285 0.89 -17.89 -9.40
C LYS A 285 1.37 -17.27 -8.09
N THR A 286 1.29 -15.94 -7.98
CA THR A 286 1.69 -15.18 -6.81
C THR A 286 0.83 -15.53 -5.59
N LYS A 287 -0.50 -15.61 -5.76
CA LYS A 287 -1.43 -15.98 -4.70
C LYS A 287 -1.09 -17.35 -4.12
N LYS A 288 -0.95 -18.36 -4.97
CA LYS A 288 -0.58 -19.72 -4.56
C LYS A 288 0.78 -19.77 -3.88
N GLY A 289 1.80 -19.18 -4.50
CA GLY A 289 3.18 -19.17 -3.98
C GLY A 289 3.27 -18.49 -2.61
N PHE A 290 2.55 -17.39 -2.43
CA PHE A 290 2.58 -16.65 -1.19
C PHE A 290 1.76 -17.31 -0.07
N LEU A 291 0.57 -17.86 -0.36
CA LEU A 291 -0.18 -18.64 0.62
C LEU A 291 0.64 -19.82 1.16
N LYS A 292 1.37 -20.52 0.28
CA LYS A 292 2.30 -21.57 0.70
C LYS A 292 3.39 -21.04 1.62
N LEU A 293 4.02 -19.92 1.25
CA LEU A 293 5.06 -19.30 2.07
C LEU A 293 4.53 -18.88 3.45
N ILE A 294 3.32 -18.30 3.52
CA ILE A 294 2.66 -17.94 4.79
C ILE A 294 2.38 -19.19 5.62
N ILE A 295 1.84 -20.26 5.04
CA ILE A 295 1.57 -21.51 5.79
C ILE A 295 2.86 -22.10 6.35
N GLU A 296 3.91 -22.23 5.54
CA GLU A 296 5.18 -22.79 5.99
C GLU A 296 5.78 -21.99 7.16
N ALA A 297 5.76 -20.66 7.05
CA ALA A 297 6.30 -19.78 8.08
C ALA A 297 5.43 -19.75 9.35
N SER A 298 4.11 -19.65 9.21
CA SER A 298 3.16 -19.61 10.32
C SER A 298 3.07 -20.93 11.07
N TYR A 299 3.12 -22.07 10.36
CA TYR A 299 3.23 -23.41 10.96
C TYR A 299 4.48 -23.51 11.85
N ARG A 300 5.65 -23.12 11.31
CA ARG A 300 6.91 -23.14 12.06
C ARG A 300 6.93 -22.15 13.22
N ALA A 301 6.24 -21.02 13.09
CA ALA A 301 6.19 -19.98 14.10
C ALA A 301 5.11 -20.22 15.17
N ARG A 302 4.24 -21.22 14.98
CA ARG A 302 2.99 -21.39 15.74
C ARG A 302 2.14 -20.11 15.76
N ASN A 303 2.09 -19.42 14.62
CA ASN A 303 1.24 -18.26 14.43
C ASN A 303 -0.14 -18.74 13.96
N TYR A 304 -1.01 -19.08 14.91
CA TYR A 304 -2.32 -19.70 14.65
C TYR A 304 -3.23 -18.83 13.78
N TYR A 305 -3.28 -17.52 14.03
CA TYR A 305 -4.11 -16.59 13.25
C TYR A 305 -3.77 -16.60 11.77
N LEU A 306 -2.49 -16.43 11.43
CA LEU A 306 -2.06 -16.43 10.02
C LEU A 306 -2.20 -17.82 9.41
N PHE A 307 -1.90 -18.88 10.16
CA PHE A 307 -2.02 -20.25 9.68
C PHE A 307 -3.45 -20.59 9.28
N PHE A 308 -4.43 -20.37 10.17
CA PHE A 308 -5.82 -20.73 9.89
C PHE A 308 -6.46 -19.85 8.81
N ASN A 309 -6.17 -18.54 8.76
CA ASN A 309 -6.63 -17.69 7.66
C ASN A 309 -6.08 -18.15 6.30
N SER A 310 -4.79 -18.49 6.23
CA SER A 310 -4.20 -18.99 4.99
C SER A 310 -4.71 -20.38 4.61
N ALA A 311 -4.99 -21.25 5.59
CA ALA A 311 -5.58 -22.57 5.34
C ALA A 311 -7.01 -22.43 4.82
N TYR A 312 -7.80 -21.52 5.41
CA TYR A 312 -9.13 -21.16 4.92
C TYR A 312 -9.08 -20.68 3.47
N SER A 313 -8.17 -19.78 3.11
CA SER A 313 -8.03 -19.32 1.72
C SER A 313 -7.65 -20.45 0.75
N ILE A 314 -6.72 -21.33 1.13
CA ILE A 314 -6.32 -22.49 0.31
C ILE A 314 -7.52 -23.40 0.03
N LYS A 315 -8.33 -23.70 1.05
CA LYS A 315 -9.52 -24.55 0.91
C LYS A 315 -10.64 -23.86 0.14
N LYS A 316 -10.93 -22.59 0.45
CA LYS A 316 -11.97 -21.80 -0.23
C LYS A 316 -11.72 -21.73 -1.74
N ASP A 317 -10.46 -21.60 -2.13
CA ASP A 317 -10.05 -21.48 -3.53
C ASP A 317 -9.69 -22.82 -4.20
N ASN A 318 -9.87 -23.95 -3.51
CA ASN A 318 -9.54 -25.30 -3.98
C ASN A 318 -8.09 -25.43 -4.53
N ILE A 319 -7.10 -24.86 -3.81
CA ILE A 319 -5.70 -24.95 -4.21
C ILE A 319 -5.13 -26.31 -3.77
N THR A 320 -4.95 -27.24 -4.72
CA THR A 320 -4.54 -28.63 -4.47
C THR A 320 -3.04 -28.90 -4.51
N ASP A 321 -2.23 -27.92 -4.92
CA ASP A 321 -0.77 -28.07 -5.12
C ASP A 321 0.04 -28.19 -3.81
N PHE A 322 -0.64 -28.21 -2.66
CA PHE A 322 -0.03 -28.16 -1.35
C PHE A 322 -0.87 -28.97 -0.35
N ASP A 323 -0.34 -30.13 0.07
CA ASP A 323 -0.97 -30.96 1.09
C ASP A 323 -0.84 -30.31 2.47
N ILE A 324 -1.97 -29.80 2.96
CA ILE A 324 -2.06 -29.09 4.25
C ILE A 324 -2.80 -29.88 5.32
N GLU A 325 -3.39 -31.04 5.00
CA GLU A 325 -4.30 -31.72 5.92
C GLU A 325 -3.59 -32.18 7.19
N GLU A 326 -2.38 -32.74 7.04
CA GLU A 326 -1.54 -33.11 8.18
C GLU A 326 -1.18 -31.87 9.01
N LYS A 327 -0.82 -30.75 8.36
CA LYS A 327 -0.45 -29.51 9.04
C LYS A 327 -1.63 -28.91 9.80
N ILE A 328 -2.82 -28.92 9.21
CA ILE A 328 -4.06 -28.48 9.86
C ILE A 328 -4.27 -29.34 11.09
N SER A 329 -4.28 -30.66 10.96
CA SER A 329 -4.51 -31.58 12.07
C SER A 329 -3.55 -31.34 13.25
N VAL A 330 -2.26 -31.15 12.96
CA VAL A 330 -1.25 -30.83 13.98
C VAL A 330 -1.51 -29.45 14.60
N MET A 331 -1.76 -28.42 13.78
CA MET A 331 -1.99 -27.07 14.27
C MET A 331 -3.27 -26.93 15.08
N GLU A 332 -4.34 -27.64 14.72
CA GLU A 332 -5.59 -27.69 15.51
C GLU A 332 -5.34 -28.26 16.90
N LYS A 333 -4.61 -29.38 16.98
CA LYS A 333 -4.24 -29.99 18.25
C LYS A 333 -3.36 -29.04 19.09
N ASP A 334 -2.28 -28.53 18.50
CA ASP A 334 -1.37 -27.60 19.18
C ASP A 334 -2.10 -26.32 19.63
N PHE A 335 -3.03 -25.81 18.83
CA PHE A 335 -3.83 -24.63 19.15
C PHE A 335 -4.73 -24.86 20.37
N LYS A 336 -5.46 -25.98 20.37
CA LYS A 336 -6.32 -26.36 21.49
C LYS A 336 -5.52 -26.50 22.79
N GLU A 337 -4.38 -27.20 22.74
CA GLU A 337 -3.51 -27.37 23.90
C GLU A 337 -2.95 -26.03 24.40
N GLU A 338 -2.53 -25.14 23.48
CA GLU A 338 -2.00 -23.81 23.83
C GLU A 338 -3.07 -22.92 24.48
N ILE A 339 -4.30 -22.89 23.97
CA ILE A 339 -5.37 -22.09 24.56
C ILE A 339 -5.78 -22.63 25.94
N LEU A 340 -5.90 -23.95 26.09
CA LEU A 340 -6.27 -24.53 27.39
C LEU A 340 -5.19 -24.30 28.45
N SER A 341 -3.92 -24.37 28.07
CA SER A 341 -2.79 -24.35 29.02
C SER A 341 -2.18 -22.96 29.23
N ASN A 342 -2.20 -22.11 28.21
CA ASN A 342 -1.37 -20.90 28.13
C ASN A 342 -2.15 -19.64 27.66
N ARG A 343 -3.49 -19.64 27.68
CA ARG A 343 -4.28 -18.47 27.23
C ARG A 343 -3.90 -17.14 27.88
N ASN A 344 -3.40 -17.16 29.11
CA ASN A 344 -2.95 -15.97 29.83
C ASN A 344 -1.75 -15.25 29.20
N ARG A 345 -1.07 -15.86 28.21
CA ARG A 345 0.00 -15.22 27.42
C ARG A 345 -0.50 -14.28 26.33
N TYR A 346 -1.80 -14.33 26.03
CA TYR A 346 -2.43 -13.62 24.92
C TYR A 346 -3.41 -12.58 25.46
N THR A 347 -3.62 -11.50 24.71
CA THR A 347 -4.72 -10.59 25.00
C THR A 347 -6.05 -11.25 24.62
N THR A 348 -7.16 -10.77 25.17
CA THR A 348 -8.50 -11.25 24.78
C THR A 348 -8.78 -11.03 23.29
N GLU A 349 -8.26 -9.94 22.72
CA GLU A 349 -8.34 -9.64 21.29
C GLU A 349 -7.54 -10.65 20.46
N ASP A 350 -6.32 -10.98 20.86
CA ASP A 350 -5.52 -12.01 20.16
C ASP A 350 -6.25 -13.36 20.13
N ILE A 351 -6.82 -13.76 21.28
CA ILE A 351 -7.59 -15.01 21.39
C ILE A 351 -8.82 -14.98 20.49
N ALA A 352 -9.59 -13.87 20.52
CA ALA A 352 -10.78 -13.72 19.69
C ALA A 352 -10.44 -13.79 18.19
N LEU A 353 -9.37 -13.14 17.75
CA LEU A 353 -8.93 -13.19 16.35
C LEU A 353 -8.44 -14.59 15.96
N MET A 354 -7.68 -15.27 16.82
CA MET A 354 -7.27 -16.66 16.58
C MET A 354 -8.48 -17.59 16.47
N PHE A 355 -9.44 -17.51 17.39
CA PHE A 355 -10.67 -18.30 17.31
C PHE A 355 -11.49 -18.01 16.07
N LYS A 356 -11.66 -16.74 15.70
CA LYS A 356 -12.37 -16.37 14.46
C LYS A 356 -11.72 -16.98 13.22
N SER A 357 -10.38 -16.97 13.14
CA SER A 357 -9.67 -17.58 12.02
C SER A 357 -9.85 -19.10 11.98
N PHE A 358 -9.83 -19.76 13.14
CA PHE A 358 -10.04 -21.21 13.25
C PHE A 358 -11.49 -21.61 12.95
N GLU A 359 -12.46 -20.89 13.51
CA GLU A 359 -13.89 -21.15 13.34
C GLU A 359 -14.33 -20.94 11.89
N LYS A 360 -13.78 -19.94 11.17
CA LYS A 360 -13.99 -19.79 9.72
C LYS A 360 -13.53 -21.02 8.92
N LEU A 361 -12.40 -21.63 9.29
CA LEU A 361 -11.90 -22.84 8.65
C LEU A 361 -12.84 -24.02 8.93
N LEU A 362 -13.27 -24.19 10.18
CA LEU A 362 -14.22 -25.25 10.57
C LEU A 362 -15.58 -25.08 9.88
N ASP A 363 -16.11 -23.85 9.82
CA ASP A 363 -17.37 -23.53 9.14
C ASP A 363 -17.32 -23.95 7.66
N LEU A 364 -16.19 -23.66 6.99
CA LEU A 364 -15.97 -24.06 5.59
C LEU A 364 -15.97 -25.59 5.42
N GLU A 365 -15.40 -26.31 6.39
CA GLU A 365 -15.37 -27.77 6.45
C GLU A 365 -16.65 -28.39 7.01
N LYS A 366 -17.63 -27.58 7.40
CA LYS A 366 -18.88 -28.01 8.07
C LYS A 366 -18.61 -28.82 9.34
N ARG A 367 -17.59 -28.42 10.10
CA ARG A 367 -17.20 -29.02 11.38
C ARG A 367 -17.64 -28.13 12.54
N ASN A 368 -17.92 -28.76 13.68
CA ASN A 368 -18.27 -28.03 14.90
C ASN A 368 -17.04 -27.46 15.59
N PHE A 369 -17.22 -26.30 16.21
CA PHE A 369 -16.21 -25.72 17.10
C PHE A 369 -15.97 -26.61 18.33
N PRO A 370 -14.74 -26.77 18.84
CA PRO A 370 -14.48 -27.68 19.96
C PRO A 370 -15.17 -27.24 21.25
N ASN A 371 -15.92 -28.15 21.86
CA ASN A 371 -16.79 -27.87 23.02
C ASN A 371 -16.03 -27.29 24.21
N GLU A 372 -14.86 -27.84 24.50
CA GLU A 372 -13.99 -27.42 25.60
C GLU A 372 -13.42 -25.99 25.44
N LEU A 373 -13.53 -25.39 24.26
CA LEU A 373 -13.09 -24.02 23.99
C LEU A 373 -14.24 -23.01 23.97
N ILE A 374 -15.50 -23.46 24.03
CA ILE A 374 -16.68 -22.59 23.86
C ILE A 374 -16.74 -21.47 24.91
N GLU A 375 -16.49 -21.78 26.18
CA GLU A 375 -16.53 -20.78 27.26
C GLU A 375 -15.47 -19.69 27.02
N ILE A 376 -14.23 -20.09 26.74
CA ILE A 376 -13.11 -19.17 26.44
C ILE A 376 -13.41 -18.34 25.18
N ARG A 377 -13.98 -18.97 24.15
CA ARG A 377 -14.41 -18.30 22.92
C ARG A 377 -15.43 -17.22 23.23
N ASN A 378 -16.51 -17.56 23.94
CA ASN A 378 -17.59 -16.62 24.25
C ASN A 378 -17.09 -15.43 25.07
N ASP A 379 -16.26 -15.68 26.09
CA ASP A 379 -15.66 -14.62 26.90
C ASP A 379 -14.78 -13.69 26.06
N SER A 380 -13.86 -14.26 25.27
CA SER A 380 -12.95 -13.48 24.43
C SER A 380 -13.69 -12.68 23.35
N TYR A 381 -14.71 -13.26 22.71
CA TYR A 381 -15.57 -12.60 21.73
C TYR A 381 -16.36 -11.45 22.36
N MET A 382 -16.96 -11.67 23.53
CA MET A 382 -17.75 -10.65 24.23
C MET A 382 -16.89 -9.46 24.67
N ASP A 383 -15.73 -9.74 25.26
CA ASP A 383 -14.81 -8.70 25.71
C ASP A 383 -14.23 -7.90 24.53
N THR A 384 -13.87 -8.58 23.44
CA THR A 384 -13.37 -7.92 22.23
C THR A 384 -14.47 -7.11 21.55
N ALA A 385 -15.70 -7.61 21.46
CA ALA A 385 -16.84 -6.86 20.92
C ALA A 385 -17.13 -5.58 21.72
N LYS A 386 -17.06 -5.64 23.07
CA LYS A 386 -17.19 -4.45 23.93
C LYS A 386 -16.06 -3.45 23.68
N LYS A 387 -14.82 -3.93 23.58
CA LYS A 387 -13.65 -3.10 23.28
C LYS A 387 -13.81 -2.41 21.93
N TYR A 388 -14.13 -3.15 20.87
CA TYR A 388 -14.32 -2.61 19.53
C TYR A 388 -15.51 -1.65 19.45
N SER A 389 -16.60 -1.91 20.16
CA SER A 389 -17.74 -0.99 20.24
C SER A 389 -17.32 0.35 20.83
N SER A 390 -16.45 0.32 21.85
CA SER A 390 -15.90 1.54 22.46
C SER A 390 -14.99 2.28 21.48
N LEU A 391 -14.10 1.56 20.79
CA LEU A 391 -13.16 2.12 19.81
C LEU A 391 -13.85 2.69 18.56
N LEU A 392 -14.97 2.11 18.13
CA LEU A 392 -15.73 2.55 16.96
C LEU A 392 -16.09 4.04 17.01
N SER A 393 -16.41 4.54 18.21
CA SER A 393 -16.78 5.94 18.44
C SER A 393 -15.59 6.92 18.30
N LEU A 394 -14.36 6.43 18.50
CA LEU A 394 -13.14 7.23 18.50
C LEU A 394 -12.35 7.10 17.19
N GLU A 395 -12.58 6.04 16.42
CA GLU A 395 -11.88 5.80 15.17
C GLU A 395 -12.25 6.85 14.11
N LYS A 396 -11.25 7.28 13.33
CA LYS A 396 -11.44 8.26 12.25
C LYS A 396 -11.50 7.59 10.88
N SER A 397 -10.80 6.48 10.68
CA SER A 397 -10.83 5.75 9.42
C SER A 397 -12.11 4.93 9.28
N GLU A 398 -12.81 5.12 8.17
CA GLU A 398 -14.04 4.37 7.87
C GLU A 398 -13.72 2.90 7.55
N ILE A 399 -12.54 2.63 7.01
CA ILE A 399 -12.05 1.25 6.79
C ILE A 399 -11.98 0.52 8.13
N LYS A 400 -11.29 1.10 9.12
CA LYS A 400 -11.16 0.49 10.46
C LYS A 400 -12.49 0.40 11.19
N LYS A 401 -13.38 1.38 11.04
CA LYS A 401 -14.75 1.27 11.57
C LYS A 401 -15.49 0.07 10.99
N ASN A 402 -15.38 -0.14 9.68
CA ASN A 402 -16.00 -1.29 9.03
C ASN A 402 -15.39 -2.61 9.48
N GLU A 403 -14.06 -2.68 9.69
CA GLU A 403 -13.40 -3.84 10.30
C GLU A 403 -13.98 -4.13 11.70
N TYR A 404 -14.06 -3.11 12.57
CA TYR A 404 -14.67 -3.27 13.89
C TYR A 404 -16.13 -3.73 13.84
N ARG A 405 -16.95 -3.16 12.93
CA ARG A 405 -18.35 -3.60 12.77
C ARG A 405 -18.46 -5.04 12.33
N LYS A 406 -17.70 -5.45 11.30
CA LYS A 406 -17.66 -6.84 10.80
C LYS A 406 -17.21 -7.82 11.88
N ASP A 407 -16.25 -7.41 12.72
CA ASP A 407 -15.75 -8.23 13.81
C ASP A 407 -16.79 -8.35 14.94
N ILE A 408 -17.39 -7.23 15.37
CA ILE A 408 -18.47 -7.22 16.38
C ILE A 408 -19.64 -8.10 15.92
N GLU A 409 -20.10 -7.93 14.68
CA GLU A 409 -21.21 -8.70 14.12
C GLU A 409 -20.90 -10.21 14.12
N TYR A 410 -19.70 -10.58 13.67
CA TYR A 410 -19.25 -11.98 13.68
C TYR A 410 -19.17 -12.55 15.10
N PHE A 411 -18.60 -11.81 16.05
CA PHE A 411 -18.45 -12.28 17.43
C PHE A 411 -19.81 -12.46 18.11
N LEU A 412 -20.72 -11.52 17.93
CA LEU A 412 -22.05 -11.59 18.54
C LEU A 412 -22.90 -12.71 17.95
N SER A 413 -22.87 -12.92 16.62
CA SER A 413 -23.64 -14.01 16.00
C SER A 413 -23.20 -15.39 16.48
N LYS A 414 -21.90 -15.62 16.65
CA LYS A 414 -21.35 -16.88 17.14
C LYS A 414 -21.63 -17.16 18.62
N ILE A 415 -21.85 -16.11 19.43
CA ILE A 415 -22.29 -16.26 20.82
C ILE A 415 -23.78 -16.64 20.85
N THR A 416 -24.61 -16.03 20.01
CA THR A 416 -26.07 -16.29 19.99
C THR A 416 -26.43 -17.63 19.36
N ASP A 417 -25.70 -18.08 18.35
CA ASP A 417 -25.95 -19.39 17.68
C ASP A 417 -25.49 -20.60 18.52
N GLY A 418 -24.77 -20.35 19.63
CA GLY A 418 -24.31 -21.35 20.59
C GLY A 418 -25.18 -21.49 21.84
N GLN A 419 -26.32 -20.79 21.89
CA GLN A 419 -27.40 -20.97 22.87
C GLN A 419 -28.57 -21.70 22.22
#